data_AF-A0A7X9HTG7-F1
#
_entry.id   AF-A0A7X9HTG7-F1
#
_cell.length_a   1.000
_cell.length_b   1.000
_cell.length_c   1.000
_cell.angle_alpha   90.00
_cell.angle_beta   90.00
_cell.angle_gamma   90.00
#
_symmetry.space_group_name_H-M   'P 1'
#
loop_
_entity.id
_entity.type
_entity.pdbx_description
1 polymer ?
#
loop_
_entity_poly.entity_id
_entity_poly.type
_entity_poly.pdbx_seq_one_letter_code
_entity_poly.pdbx_strand_id
1 'polypeptide(L)'
;EKVLESVKKTGKIVLASDACERGSYLKDIAQAISEAAFDYLDAPPVVVGSRNWITPAHELENYFFPQPGWIIDAINEKIMPLKGHVATSNFTVNEQLRRNKMGV
;
A
#
# COMPACT_ATOMS: atom_id res chain seq x y z
N GLU A 1 -1.89 17.86 9.54
CA GLU A 1 -3.06 18.04 10.44
C GLU A 1 -4.28 17.22 9.98
N LYS A 2 -4.98 17.58 8.90
CA LYS A 2 -6.20 16.88 8.43
C LYS A 2 -6.08 15.35 8.28
N VAL A 3 -4.95 14.86 7.77
CA VAL A 3 -4.69 13.41 7.65
C VAL A 3 -4.68 12.73 9.02
N LEU A 4 -4.06 13.36 10.02
CA LEU A 4 -3.99 12.81 11.39
C LEU A 4 -5.37 12.77 12.04
N GLU A 5 -6.21 13.78 11.83
CA GLU A 5 -7.59 13.77 12.33
C GLU A 5 -8.40 12.61 11.74
N SER A 6 -8.23 12.35 10.43
CA SER A 6 -8.86 11.20 9.76
C SER A 6 -8.35 9.87 10.31
N VAL A 7 -7.03 9.74 10.53
CA VAL A 7 -6.42 8.53 11.11
C VAL A 7 -6.93 8.30 12.53
N LYS A 8 -6.98 9.35 13.39
CA LYS A 8 -7.52 9.25 14.75
C LYS A 8 -8.97 8.77 14.79
N LYS A 9 -9.77 9.11 13.77
CA LYS A 9 -11.17 8.67 13.67
C LYS A 9 -11.31 7.22 13.17
N THR A 10 -10.43 6.78 12.27
CA THR A 10 -10.60 5.53 11.51
C THR A 10 -9.68 4.41 11.98
N GLY A 11 -8.61 4.75 12.67
CA GLY A 11 -7.55 3.86 13.13
C GLY A 11 -6.68 3.24 12.03
N LYS A 12 -6.95 3.53 10.75
CA LYS A 12 -6.34 2.83 9.61
C LYS A 12 -6.17 3.78 8.44
N ILE A 13 -5.14 3.56 7.61
CA ILE A 13 -4.93 4.33 6.39
C ILE A 13 -4.26 3.49 5.31
N VAL A 14 -4.71 3.69 4.08
CA VAL A 14 -4.03 3.24 2.86
C VAL A 14 -3.68 4.46 2.02
N LEU A 15 -2.44 4.50 1.54
CA LEU A 15 -1.90 5.54 0.69
C LEU A 15 -1.64 4.93 -0.68
N ALA A 16 -2.06 5.60 -1.76
CA ALA A 16 -1.88 5.11 -3.12
C ALA A 16 -1.28 6.19 -4.03
N SER A 17 -0.38 5.80 -4.94
CA SER A 17 0.22 6.68 -5.94
C SER A 17 0.77 5.88 -7.13
N ASP A 18 0.73 6.48 -8.31
CA ASP A 18 1.30 5.91 -9.54
C ASP A 18 2.84 5.91 -9.56
N ALA A 19 3.49 6.55 -8.58
CA ALA A 19 4.93 6.43 -8.39
C ALA A 19 5.32 5.02 -7.89
N CYS A 20 6.53 4.57 -8.23
CA CYS A 20 7.07 3.31 -7.72
C CYS A 20 7.02 3.27 -6.19
N GLU A 21 6.52 2.19 -5.60
CA GLU A 21 6.37 2.09 -4.13
C GLU A 21 7.73 2.25 -3.42
N ARG A 22 8.79 1.67 -4.00
CA ARG A 22 10.15 1.69 -3.46
C ARG A 22 10.72 3.11 -3.54
N GLY A 23 11.10 3.65 -2.37
CA GLY A 23 11.66 5.00 -2.27
C GLY A 23 10.67 6.12 -2.53
N SER A 24 9.36 5.84 -2.51
CA SER A 24 8.33 6.87 -2.70
C SER A 24 8.21 7.80 -1.50
N TYR A 25 7.83 9.06 -1.78
CA TYR A 25 7.42 10.03 -0.75
C TYR A 25 6.26 9.53 0.13
N LEU A 26 5.43 8.61 -0.38
CA LEU A 26 4.40 7.97 0.42
C LEU A 26 4.95 7.12 1.56
N LYS A 27 6.16 6.56 1.45
CA LYS A 27 6.83 5.88 2.57
C LYS A 27 7.20 6.87 3.66
N ASP A 28 7.68 8.06 3.31
CA ASP A 28 7.98 9.12 4.28
C ASP A 28 6.70 9.59 4.99
N ILE A 29 5.60 9.75 4.24
CA ILE A 29 4.29 10.08 4.83
C ILE A 29 3.81 8.96 5.76
N ALA A 30 3.92 7.69 5.34
CA ALA A 30 3.53 6.54 6.16
C ALA A 30 4.35 6.46 7.46
N GLN A 31 5.65 6.74 7.38
CA GLN A 31 6.52 6.82 8.56
C GLN A 31 6.10 7.97 9.48
N ALA A 32 5.93 9.19 8.95
CA ALA A 32 5.51 10.34 9.74
C ALA A 32 4.16 10.13 10.43
N ILE A 33 3.20 9.47 9.77
CA ILE A 33 1.92 9.09 10.37
C ILE A 33 2.11 8.06 11.48
N SER A 34 2.98 7.07 11.27
CA SER A 34 3.28 6.05 12.28
C SER A 34 3.88 6.67 13.54
N GLU A 35 4.79 7.64 13.39
CA GLU A 35 5.40 8.37 14.51
C GLU A 35 4.40 9.29 15.21
N ALA A 36 3.58 10.04 14.46
CA ALA A 36 2.69 11.05 15.02
C ALA A 36 1.36 10.48 15.58
N ALA A 37 0.96 9.28 15.18
CA ALA A 37 -0.34 8.70 15.52
C ALA A 37 -0.27 7.23 15.93
N PHE A 38 0.88 6.74 16.41
CA PHE A 38 1.09 5.34 16.80
C PHE A 38 -0.03 4.77 17.67
N ASP A 39 -0.39 5.47 18.75
CA ASP A 39 -1.41 5.02 19.72
C ASP A 39 -2.83 4.95 19.12
N TYR A 40 -3.06 5.58 17.97
CA TYR A 40 -4.34 5.58 17.28
C TYR A 40 -4.41 4.56 16.14
N LEU A 41 -3.31 3.90 15.78
CA LEU A 41 -3.26 2.99 14.63
C LEU A 41 -3.63 1.56 15.06
N ASP A 42 -4.76 1.08 14.57
CA ASP A 42 -5.18 -0.32 14.71
C ASP A 42 -4.41 -1.27 13.78
N ALA A 43 -3.82 -0.72 12.72
CA ALA A 43 -3.11 -1.43 11.67
C ALA A 43 -1.98 -0.55 11.11
N PRO A 44 -0.90 -1.14 10.56
CA PRO A 44 0.17 -0.35 9.98
C PRO A 44 -0.34 0.49 8.79
N PRO A 45 0.14 1.73 8.61
CA PRO A 45 -0.10 2.48 7.39
C PRO A 45 0.40 1.71 6.16
N VAL A 46 -0.48 1.47 5.19
CA VAL A 46 -0.15 0.71 3.98
C VAL A 46 0.07 1.65 2.81
N VAL A 47 1.12 1.40 2.04
CA VAL A 47 1.39 2.10 0.77
C VAL A 47 1.17 1.12 -0.38
N VAL A 48 0.40 1.52 -1.37
CA VAL A 48 0.19 0.82 -2.64
C VAL A 48 0.74 1.72 -3.75
N GLY A 49 1.91 1.39 -4.25
CA GLY A 49 2.54 2.11 -5.36
C GLY A 49 2.74 1.22 -6.59
N SER A 50 3.28 1.81 -7.65
CA SER A 50 3.69 1.06 -8.84
C SER A 50 4.82 0.08 -8.52
N ARG A 51 4.97 -0.94 -9.38
CA ARG A 51 6.07 -1.92 -9.28
C ARG A 51 7.43 -1.25 -9.45
N ASN A 52 8.49 -1.86 -8.90
CA ASN A 52 9.84 -1.29 -8.99
C ASN A 52 10.50 -1.62 -10.34
N TRP A 53 9.94 -1.09 -11.42
CA TRP A 53 10.47 -1.18 -12.80
C TRP A 53 10.32 0.18 -13.50
N ILE A 54 11.00 0.36 -14.62
CA ILE A 54 10.69 1.38 -15.64
C ILE A 54 9.21 1.30 -16.08
N THR A 55 8.56 2.46 -16.22
CA THR A 55 7.18 2.54 -16.73
C THR A 55 7.07 1.85 -18.11
N PRO A 56 6.18 0.86 -18.27
CA PRO A 56 6.07 0.12 -19.51
C PRO A 56 5.15 0.84 -20.53
N ALA A 57 4.97 0.22 -21.71
CA ALA A 57 3.97 0.66 -22.68
C ALA A 57 2.53 0.46 -22.16
N HIS A 58 1.58 1.15 -22.80
CA HIS A 58 0.17 1.20 -22.39
C HIS A 58 -0.45 -0.17 -22.14
N GLU A 59 -0.11 -1.16 -22.97
CA GLU A 59 -0.64 -2.53 -22.91
C GLU A 59 -0.31 -3.25 -21.59
N LEU A 60 0.70 -2.77 -20.87
CA LEU A 60 1.20 -3.35 -19.63
C LEU A 60 0.91 -2.49 -18.38
N GLU A 61 0.23 -1.35 -18.53
CA GLU A 61 -0.06 -0.41 -17.43
C GLU A 61 -0.80 -1.09 -16.27
N ASN A 62 -1.75 -1.97 -16.58
CA ASN A 62 -2.55 -2.70 -15.58
C ASN A 62 -1.72 -3.63 -14.67
N TYR A 63 -0.51 -4.00 -15.10
CA TYR A 63 0.41 -4.82 -14.32
C TYR A 63 1.44 -4.00 -13.55
N PHE A 64 1.56 -2.71 -13.88
CA PHE A 64 2.57 -1.81 -13.34
C PHE A 64 1.98 -0.82 -12.33
N PHE A 65 0.94 -0.08 -12.72
CA PHE A 65 0.30 0.94 -11.92
C PHE A 65 -0.70 0.34 -10.92
N PRO A 66 -0.91 0.99 -9.75
CA PRO A 66 -1.95 0.60 -8.82
C PRO A 66 -3.31 0.48 -9.48
N GLN A 67 -3.96 -0.66 -9.27
CA GLN A 67 -5.33 -0.89 -9.71
C GLN A 67 -6.29 -0.80 -8.51
N PRO A 68 -7.59 -0.49 -8.73
CA PRO A 68 -8.57 -0.53 -7.64
C PRO A 68 -8.56 -1.85 -6.87
N GLY A 69 -8.42 -2.97 -7.58
CA GLY A 69 -8.29 -4.30 -6.97
C GLY A 69 -7.06 -4.43 -6.06
N TRP A 70 -5.94 -3.79 -6.40
CA TRP A 70 -4.73 -3.82 -5.57
C TRP A 70 -4.94 -3.11 -4.24
N ILE A 71 -5.70 -2.01 -4.23
CA ILE A 71 -6.02 -1.27 -3.00
C ILE A 71 -6.89 -2.16 -2.08
N ILE A 72 -7.90 -2.83 -2.64
CA ILE A 72 -8.77 -3.74 -1.88
C ILE A 72 -7.98 -4.95 -1.37
N ASP A 73 -7.14 -5.56 -2.20
CA ASP A 73 -6.29 -6.70 -1.83
C ASP A 73 -5.28 -6.32 -0.74
N ALA A 74 -4.67 -5.14 -0.84
CA ALA A 74 -3.77 -4.61 0.18
C ALA A 74 -4.50 -4.35 1.50
N ILE A 75 -5.73 -3.79 1.47
CA ILE A 75 -6.55 -3.65 2.69
C ILE A 75 -6.84 -5.03 3.28
N ASN A 76 -7.28 -5.99 2.47
CA ASN A 76 -7.63 -7.34 2.90
C ASN A 76 -6.45 -8.07 3.57
N GLU A 77 -5.26 -7.98 2.98
CA GLU A 77 -4.10 -8.75 3.42
C GLU A 77 -3.22 -8.04 4.47
N LYS A 78 -3.22 -6.70 4.51
CA LYS A 78 -2.32 -5.92 5.41
C LYS A 78 -3.04 -5.13 6.50
N ILE A 79 -4.33 -4.86 6.36
CA ILE A 79 -5.08 -4.01 7.30
C ILE A 79 -6.13 -4.83 8.05
N MET A 80 -7.08 -5.42 7.32
CA MET A 80 -8.16 -6.21 7.91
C MET A 80 -8.77 -7.15 6.88
N PRO A 81 -9.10 -8.41 7.24
CA PRO A 81 -9.75 -9.33 6.32
C PRO A 81 -11.15 -8.83 5.93
N LEU A 82 -11.45 -8.87 4.64
CA LEU A 82 -12.74 -8.49 4.09
C LEU A 82 -13.59 -9.75 3.89
N LYS A 83 -14.79 -9.75 4.51
CA LYS A 83 -15.67 -10.93 4.48
C LYS A 83 -16.08 -11.29 3.05
N GLY A 84 -15.76 -12.50 2.63
CA GLY A 84 -16.10 -13.02 1.30
C GLY A 84 -15.22 -12.49 0.17
N HIS A 85 -14.17 -11.72 0.49
CA HIS A 85 -13.20 -11.25 -0.50
C HIS A 85 -12.13 -12.32 -0.75
N VAL A 86 -11.79 -12.53 -2.02
CA VAL A 86 -10.69 -13.39 -2.44
C VAL A 86 -9.70 -12.52 -3.19
N ALA A 87 -8.47 -12.44 -2.66
CA ALA A 87 -7.45 -11.57 -3.22
C ALA A 87 -7.06 -12.02 -4.64
N THR A 88 -6.97 -11.06 -5.55
CA THR A 88 -6.55 -11.29 -6.95
C THR A 88 -5.06 -11.02 -7.15
N SER A 89 -4.48 -10.21 -6.26
CA SER A 89 -3.08 -9.80 -6.24
C SER A 89 -2.47 -10.07 -4.88
N ASN A 90 -1.22 -10.55 -4.88
CA ASN A 90 -0.55 -10.96 -3.64
C ASN A 90 0.22 -9.77 -3.01
N PHE A 91 -0.28 -9.34 -1.85
CA PHE A 91 0.26 -8.30 -0.97
C PHE A 91 0.83 -8.87 0.35
N THR A 92 0.95 -10.19 0.48
CA THR A 92 1.55 -10.84 1.65
C THR A 92 3.01 -10.43 1.84
N VAL A 93 3.49 -10.55 3.08
CA VAL A 93 4.89 -10.22 3.43
C VAL A 93 5.88 -11.09 2.64
N ASN A 94 5.58 -12.38 2.46
CA ASN A 94 6.45 -13.30 1.73
C ASN A 94 6.63 -12.89 0.26
N GLU A 95 5.55 -12.47 -0.39
CA GLU A 95 5.62 -11.97 -1.76
C GLU A 95 6.37 -10.65 -1.84
N GLN A 96 6.15 -9.74 -0.88
CA GLN A 96 6.90 -8.49 -0.81
C GLN A 96 8.42 -8.74 -0.68
N LEU A 97 8.83 -9.66 0.20
CA LEU A 97 10.24 -10.04 0.35
C LEU A 97 10.81 -10.68 -0.92
N ARG A 98 10.03 -11.53 -1.60
CA ARG A 98 10.42 -12.14 -2.87
C ARG A 98 10.67 -11.10 -3.96
N ARG A 99 9.73 -10.16 -4.15
CA ARG A 99 9.86 -9.06 -5.12
C ARG A 99 11.06 -8.17 -4.82
N ASN A 100 11.23 -7.80 -3.55
CA ASN A 100 12.40 -7.02 -3.09
C ASN A 100 13.72 -7.71 -3.45
N LYS A 101 13.84 -9.02 -3.19
CA LYS A 101 15.03 -9.81 -3.56
C LYS A 101 15.28 -9.84 -5.07
N MET A 102 14.22 -9.86 -5.88
CA MET A 102 14.31 -9.83 -7.34
C MET A 102 14.50 -8.42 -7.90
N GLY A 103 14.47 -7.38 -7.06
CA GLY A 103 14.59 -6.00 -7.50
C GLY A 103 13.33 -5.43 -8.16
N VAL A 104 12.19 -6.12 -8.07
CA VAL A 104 10.89 -5.71 -8.65
C VAL A 104 9.89 -5.24 -7.60
#